data_AF-A0A0L1KIK2-F1
#
_entry.id   AF-A0A0L1KIK2-F1
#
_cell.length_a   1.000
_cell.length_b   1.000
_cell.length_c   1.000
_cell.angle_alpha   90.00
_cell.angle_beta   90.00
_cell.angle_gamma   90.00
#
_symmetry.space_group_name_H-M   'P 1'
#
loop_
_entity.id
_entity.type
_entity.pdbx_description
1 polymer ?
#
loop_
_entity_poly.entity_id
_entity_poly.type
_entity_poly.pdbx_seq_one_letter_code
_entity_poly.pdbx_strand_id
1 'polypeptide(L)'
;MHTATVRRRDTGNYLCSLYYIHLCFIEIIMNRGTVELLKLGTRCAWRRPHQVLMNTIPVRHASLFAATAMCKQSNFGAKQHRLKHKSFQERQDSRVRKPKSERNTKENQLEEAKQFVDVELPEILDAVTRPAFKKCDDLLLALTNTPSLLEKFKIEVDGKERPLIQLGSFTRPSTTELLFLPTMPSLANPIVQKISRFDRYLDPSRTPDGKVRIVIPRITTKRREDTIYEMSRLEGETLPKIHDRRKHALKQLDEIAPHLEYHNKMTLTSEIDEKLKAAETRFKTDLAEKVYDVRHATLDTDVEETLAEESSA
;
A
#
# COMPACT_ATOMS: atom_id res chain seq x y z
N MET A 1 -53.56 -19.18 32.57
CA MET A 1 -52.87 -19.17 33.87
C MET A 1 -51.48 -19.75 33.69
N HIS A 2 -50.45 -18.90 33.71
CA HIS A 2 -49.12 -19.16 34.29
C HIS A 2 -48.24 -17.96 33.98
N THR A 3 -48.18 -17.09 34.97
CA THR A 3 -47.23 -16.00 35.14
C THR A 3 -45.89 -16.59 35.56
N ALA A 4 -44.80 -16.19 34.91
CA ALA A 4 -43.44 -16.43 35.39
C ALA A 4 -42.78 -15.09 35.76
N THR A 5 -42.55 -14.98 37.07
CA THR A 5 -41.85 -13.97 37.86
C THR A 5 -40.35 -13.96 37.58
N VAL A 6 -39.74 -12.82 37.26
CA VAL A 6 -38.97 -11.89 38.15
C VAL A 6 -37.78 -12.51 38.93
N ARG A 7 -36.56 -12.02 38.64
CA ARG A 7 -35.60 -11.39 39.60
C ARG A 7 -34.34 -10.90 38.84
N ARG A 8 -34.06 -9.59 38.73
CA ARG A 8 -33.46 -8.61 39.68
C ARG A 8 -31.97 -8.86 40.02
N ARG A 9 -31.09 -7.95 39.57
CA ARG A 9 -30.31 -6.96 40.36
C ARG A 9 -29.10 -6.48 39.52
N ASP A 10 -29.02 -5.17 39.24
CA ASP A 10 -28.22 -4.14 39.95
C ASP A 10 -26.73 -4.31 39.59
N THR A 11 -25.96 -3.39 39.02
CA THR A 11 -25.76 -1.93 39.14
C THR A 11 -24.89 -1.57 37.91
N GLY A 12 -24.86 -0.40 37.27
CA GLY A 12 -24.83 0.98 37.73
C GLY A 12 -23.88 1.73 36.77
N ASN A 13 -24.27 2.96 36.38
CA ASN A 13 -23.50 3.99 35.65
C ASN A 13 -23.25 3.66 34.15
N TYR A 14 -23.72 4.42 33.16
CA TYR A 14 -23.61 5.87 32.98
C TYR A 14 -24.82 6.47 32.23
N LEU A 15 -25.15 7.72 32.57
CA LEU A 15 -26.12 8.64 31.95
C LEU A 15 -25.99 8.66 30.41
N CYS A 16 -27.08 8.49 29.65
CA CYS A 16 -27.92 9.56 29.05
C CYS A 16 -27.10 10.75 28.50
N SER A 17 -27.24 11.22 27.24
CA SER A 17 -28.44 11.27 26.40
C SER A 17 -28.11 11.55 24.92
N LEU A 18 -28.76 10.81 24.03
CA LEU A 18 -29.60 11.28 22.92
C LEU A 18 -29.19 12.55 22.16
N TYR A 19 -28.80 12.38 20.89
CA TYR A 19 -29.40 13.13 19.78
C TYR A 19 -29.56 12.19 18.58
N TYR A 20 -30.81 11.82 18.33
CA TYR A 20 -31.30 11.15 17.13
C TYR A 20 -31.60 12.24 16.09
N ILE A 21 -31.27 12.02 14.81
CA ILE A 21 -32.16 12.16 13.63
C ILE A 21 -31.36 11.80 12.38
N HIS A 22 -31.71 10.62 11.85
CA HIS A 22 -31.74 10.16 10.46
C HIS A 22 -31.00 10.92 9.36
N LEU A 23 -30.08 10.22 8.69
CA LEU A 23 -29.88 10.28 7.24
C LEU A 23 -29.78 8.86 6.69
N CYS A 24 -30.91 8.35 6.19
CA CYS A 24 -30.98 7.21 5.28
C CYS A 24 -30.89 7.73 3.83
N PHE A 25 -30.01 7.11 3.05
CA PHE A 25 -30.27 6.57 1.71
C PHE A 25 -31.41 7.19 0.90
N ILE A 26 -31.08 7.93 -0.17
CA ILE A 26 -31.85 7.96 -1.43
C ILE A 26 -30.85 8.08 -2.59
N GLU A 27 -30.61 6.95 -3.26
CA GLU A 27 -30.27 6.87 -4.68
C GLU A 27 -31.53 7.18 -5.49
N ILE A 28 -31.58 8.31 -6.20
CA ILE A 28 -32.46 8.48 -7.36
C ILE A 28 -31.68 9.20 -8.47
N ILE A 29 -31.43 8.40 -9.50
CA ILE A 29 -31.26 8.71 -10.92
C ILE A 29 -31.80 10.11 -11.30
N MET A 30 -30.92 11.04 -11.70
CA MET A 30 -31.32 12.19 -12.52
C MET A 30 -30.53 12.22 -13.82
N ASN A 31 -31.21 11.73 -14.85
CA ASN A 31 -30.83 11.77 -16.24
C ASN A 31 -31.51 13.02 -16.86
N ARG A 32 -30.72 13.82 -17.59
CA ARG A 32 -31.10 14.83 -18.61
C ARG A 32 -32.09 15.95 -18.24
N GLY A 33 -31.65 17.20 -18.48
CA GLY A 33 -32.55 18.26 -18.95
C GLY A 33 -32.23 19.67 -18.46
N THR A 34 -31.72 20.48 -19.39
CA THR A 34 -31.87 21.96 -19.47
C THR A 34 -31.34 22.81 -18.31
N VAL A 35 -30.16 23.39 -18.55
CA VAL A 35 -29.62 24.57 -17.87
C VAL A 35 -30.15 25.81 -18.61
N GLU A 36 -31.05 26.58 -17.99
CA GLU A 36 -31.29 27.97 -18.40
C GLU A 36 -30.47 28.90 -17.52
N LEU A 37 -29.60 29.65 -18.19
CA LEU A 37 -28.85 30.78 -17.68
C LEU A 37 -29.79 31.97 -17.44
N LEU A 38 -29.86 32.48 -16.22
CA LEU A 38 -30.22 33.87 -15.98
C LEU A 38 -29.31 34.52 -14.94
N LYS A 39 -28.50 35.43 -15.47
CA LYS A 39 -27.66 36.42 -14.80
C LYS A 39 -28.47 37.28 -13.82
N LEU A 40 -27.78 37.76 -12.78
CA LEU A 40 -27.83 39.09 -12.13
C LEU A 40 -27.54 38.82 -10.64
N GLY A 41 -26.48 39.33 -10.02
CA GLY A 41 -25.98 40.69 -10.10
C GLY A 41 -25.95 41.21 -8.67
N THR A 42 -24.74 41.24 -8.10
CA THR A 42 -24.25 42.09 -6.99
C THR A 42 -25.26 43.01 -6.28
N ARG A 43 -25.30 42.96 -4.93
CA ARG A 43 -24.89 44.07 -4.04
C ARG A 43 -25.14 43.75 -2.56
N CYS A 44 -24.09 43.95 -1.76
CA CYS A 44 -24.16 44.11 -0.32
C CYS A 44 -24.90 45.42 0.04
N ALA A 45 -25.80 45.37 1.02
CA ALA A 45 -26.24 46.55 1.74
C ALA A 45 -26.58 46.18 3.19
N TRP A 46 -25.78 46.71 4.11
CA TRP A 46 -26.07 46.79 5.54
C TRP A 46 -27.26 47.74 5.77
N ARG A 47 -28.30 47.30 6.50
CA ARG A 47 -29.12 48.12 7.41
C ARG A 47 -30.21 47.29 8.12
N ARG A 48 -30.14 47.22 9.46
CA ARG A 48 -31.29 47.37 10.39
C ARG A 48 -31.18 48.78 10.98
N PRO A 49 -32.22 49.43 11.57
CA PRO A 49 -33.40 48.86 12.24
C PRO A 49 -34.73 49.63 12.01
N HIS A 50 -35.89 49.04 12.35
CA HIS A 50 -36.84 49.57 13.37
C HIS A 50 -38.14 48.74 13.45
N GLN A 51 -38.69 48.74 14.67
CA GLN A 51 -39.95 48.15 15.13
C GLN A 51 -41.21 48.78 14.51
N VAL A 52 -42.25 47.96 14.32
CA VAL A 52 -43.69 48.31 14.33
C VAL A 52 -44.41 47.04 14.86
N LEU A 53 -44.89 47.00 16.12
CA LEU A 53 -46.29 47.21 16.58
C LEU A 53 -47.33 46.49 15.68
N MET A 54 -48.36 45.75 16.10
CA MET A 54 -49.02 45.42 17.36
C MET A 54 -50.17 44.41 17.04
N ASN A 55 -50.63 43.69 18.06
CA ASN A 55 -51.97 43.07 18.23
C ASN A 55 -52.29 41.79 17.43
N THR A 56 -52.64 40.65 18.06
CA THR A 56 -53.88 40.48 18.85
C THR A 56 -53.91 39.19 19.72
N ILE A 57 -54.17 39.34 21.04
CA ILE A 57 -55.18 38.64 21.92
C ILE A 57 -54.99 37.12 22.27
N PRO A 58 -55.27 36.62 23.51
CA PRO A 58 -55.10 37.16 24.88
C PRO A 58 -54.48 36.15 25.89
N VAL A 59 -54.28 36.65 27.11
CA VAL A 59 -53.75 36.02 28.33
C VAL A 59 -54.72 35.04 29.00
N ARG A 60 -54.20 33.94 29.58
CA ARG A 60 -54.72 33.36 30.84
C ARG A 60 -53.58 32.98 31.79
N HIS A 61 -53.66 33.58 32.98
CA HIS A 61 -53.02 33.27 34.28
C HIS A 61 -53.00 31.77 34.61
N ALA A 62 -52.23 31.20 35.52
CA ALA A 62 -51.11 31.56 36.40
C ALA A 62 -50.70 30.25 37.11
N SER A 63 -49.45 30.10 37.54
CA SER A 63 -49.05 29.58 38.87
C SER A 63 -47.59 29.12 38.90
N LEU A 64 -46.82 29.81 39.73
CA LEU A 64 -45.81 29.32 40.67
C LEU A 64 -45.27 27.89 40.45
N PHE A 65 -43.97 27.76 40.17
CA PHE A 65 -43.08 26.91 40.96
C PHE A 65 -41.63 27.38 40.76
N ALA A 66 -41.02 27.82 41.86
CA ALA A 66 -39.59 28.05 41.96
C ALA A 66 -38.87 26.70 42.13
N ALA A 67 -37.84 26.44 41.32
CA ALA A 67 -36.81 25.43 41.60
C ALA A 67 -35.54 25.72 40.78
N THR A 68 -34.63 26.45 41.42
CA THR A 68 -33.17 26.22 41.42
C THR A 68 -32.55 25.57 40.16
N ALA A 69 -32.11 26.42 39.23
CA ALA A 69 -31.14 26.04 38.20
C ALA A 69 -29.73 25.93 38.83
N MET A 70 -29.35 24.74 39.28
CA MET A 70 -27.93 24.41 39.46
C MET A 70 -27.31 24.10 38.10
N CYS A 71 -26.89 25.14 37.39
CA CYS A 71 -26.04 24.99 36.22
C CYS A 71 -24.60 24.74 36.71
N LYS A 72 -24.20 23.47 36.74
CA LYS A 72 -22.80 23.07 36.95
C LYS A 72 -21.94 23.79 35.91
N GLN A 73 -20.99 24.60 36.38
CA GLN A 73 -19.89 25.13 35.59
C GLN A 73 -19.12 23.96 34.98
N SER A 74 -19.36 23.67 33.70
CA SER A 74 -18.40 22.92 32.91
C SER A 74 -17.25 23.89 32.59
N ASN A 75 -16.07 23.58 33.12
CA ASN A 75 -14.82 24.26 32.77
C ASN A 75 -14.45 23.94 31.32
N PHE A 76 -15.16 24.52 30.36
CA PHE A 76 -14.61 24.74 29.03
C PHE A 76 -13.58 25.85 29.17
N GLY A 77 -12.32 25.44 29.34
CA GLY A 77 -11.17 26.34 29.27
C GLY A 77 -11.10 26.94 27.86
N ALA A 78 -11.83 28.04 27.67
CA ALA A 78 -11.69 28.91 26.51
C ALA A 78 -10.28 29.50 26.57
N LYS A 79 -9.31 28.84 25.92
CA LYS A 79 -8.05 29.47 25.55
C LYS A 79 -8.39 30.57 24.56
N GLN A 80 -8.71 31.75 25.09
CA GLN A 80 -8.74 32.96 24.29
C GLN A 80 -7.35 33.10 23.66
N HIS A 81 -7.25 32.84 22.36
CA HIS A 81 -6.09 33.22 21.57
C HIS A 81 -6.06 34.76 21.56
N ARG A 82 -5.47 35.35 22.61
CA ARG A 82 -5.08 36.75 22.63
C ARG A 82 -4.05 36.88 21.52
N LEU A 83 -4.44 37.44 20.37
CA LEU A 83 -3.51 37.85 19.33
C LEU A 83 -2.52 38.83 20.00
N LYS A 84 -1.34 38.34 20.37
CA LYS A 84 -0.28 39.20 20.88
C LYS A 84 0.06 40.16 19.75
N HIS A 85 -0.30 41.42 19.90
CA HIS A 85 0.19 42.45 19.00
C HIS A 85 1.71 42.49 19.15
N LYS A 86 2.41 42.14 18.07
CA LYS A 86 3.87 42.26 18.00
C LYS A 86 4.27 43.66 18.44
N SER A 87 5.28 43.74 19.30
CA SER A 87 5.81 45.02 19.76
C SER A 87 6.32 45.84 18.58
N PHE A 88 6.46 47.16 18.75
CA PHE A 88 7.00 48.01 17.68
C PHE A 88 8.39 47.53 17.20
N GLN A 89 9.24 47.12 18.15
CA GLN A 89 10.55 46.51 17.89
C GLN A 89 10.42 45.24 17.04
N GLU A 90 9.53 44.33 17.44
CA GLU A 90 9.32 43.04 16.78
C GLU A 90 8.72 43.20 15.37
N ARG A 91 7.98 44.29 15.12
CA ARG A 91 7.54 44.69 13.77
C ARG A 91 8.68 45.26 12.92
N GLN A 92 9.68 45.92 13.53
CA GLN A 92 10.88 46.35 12.82
C GLN A 92 11.81 45.17 12.53
N ASP A 93 12.01 44.29 13.49
CA ASP A 93 12.80 43.07 13.34
C ASP A 93 12.20 42.12 12.30
N SER A 94 10.85 42.07 12.18
CA SER A 94 10.16 41.35 11.11
C SER A 94 10.47 41.91 9.70
N ARG A 95 10.88 43.18 9.58
CA ARG A 95 11.27 43.81 8.32
C ARG A 95 12.76 43.66 8.02
N VAL A 96 13.59 43.41 9.05
CA VAL A 96 15.01 43.13 8.89
C VAL A 96 15.17 41.73 8.26
N ARG A 97 15.84 41.66 7.11
CA ARG A 97 16.15 40.38 6.47
C ARG A 97 17.02 39.55 7.42
N LYS A 98 16.70 38.26 7.60
CA LYS A 98 17.54 37.32 8.37
C LYS A 98 19.01 37.41 7.92
N PRO A 99 19.99 37.22 8.83
CA PRO A 99 21.41 37.26 8.47
C PRO A 99 21.71 36.25 7.36
N LYS A 100 22.72 36.53 6.53
CA LYS A 100 23.04 35.72 5.35
C LYS A 100 23.38 34.27 5.72
N SER A 101 24.06 34.05 6.85
CA SER A 101 24.40 32.72 7.37
C SER A 101 23.17 31.84 7.61
N GLU A 102 22.15 32.36 8.29
CA GLU A 102 20.91 31.63 8.60
C GLU A 102 20.04 31.35 7.36
N ARG A 103 20.16 32.17 6.32
CA ARG A 103 19.49 31.91 5.03
C ARG A 103 20.16 30.76 4.31
N ASN A 104 21.48 30.80 4.21
CA ASN A 104 22.26 29.73 3.60
C ASN A 104 21.99 28.38 4.29
N THR A 105 21.89 28.32 5.62
CA THR A 105 21.60 27.04 6.31
C THR A 105 20.21 26.50 5.99
N LYS A 106 19.21 27.37 5.77
CA LYS A 106 17.84 26.96 5.40
C LYS A 106 17.72 26.57 3.94
N GLU A 107 18.45 27.28 3.08
CA GLU A 107 18.57 26.95 1.66
C GLU A 107 19.26 25.59 1.50
N ASN A 108 20.37 25.34 2.22
CA ASN A 108 21.04 24.04 2.26
C ASN A 108 20.11 22.92 2.75
N GLN A 109 19.37 23.13 3.85
CA GLN A 109 18.39 22.14 4.35
C GLN A 109 17.28 21.84 3.34
N LEU A 110 16.84 22.85 2.58
CA LEU A 110 15.86 22.67 1.52
C LEU A 110 16.44 21.88 0.34
N GLU A 111 17.68 22.16 -0.04
CA GLU A 111 18.39 21.43 -1.10
C GLU A 111 18.61 19.96 -0.72
N GLU A 112 19.04 19.69 0.50
CA GLU A 112 19.18 18.33 1.06
C GLU A 112 17.83 17.59 1.07
N ALA A 113 16.76 18.26 1.52
CA ALA A 113 15.42 17.68 1.53
C ALA A 113 14.91 17.37 0.11
N LYS A 114 15.19 18.24 -0.87
CA LYS A 114 14.86 17.99 -2.28
C LYS A 114 15.65 16.82 -2.84
N GLN A 115 16.97 16.77 -2.58
CA GLN A 115 17.82 15.67 -2.99
C GLN A 115 17.32 14.33 -2.45
N PHE A 116 16.89 14.30 -1.18
CA PHE A 116 16.28 13.11 -0.58
C PHE A 116 15.01 12.66 -1.34
N VAL A 117 14.09 13.60 -1.61
CA VAL A 117 12.84 13.29 -2.32
C VAL A 117 13.11 12.88 -3.77
N ASP A 118 14.08 13.49 -4.45
CA ASP A 118 14.40 13.29 -5.86
C ASP A 118 15.23 12.04 -6.16
N VAL A 119 16.24 11.75 -5.36
CA VAL A 119 17.21 10.69 -5.65
C VAL A 119 17.04 9.52 -4.68
N GLU A 120 17.06 9.79 -3.37
CA GLU A 120 17.12 8.70 -2.38
C GLU A 120 15.80 7.96 -2.25
N LEU A 121 14.66 8.67 -2.27
CA LEU A 121 13.34 8.06 -2.15
C LEU A 121 13.05 7.02 -3.23
N PRO A 122 13.19 7.30 -4.55
CA PRO A 122 12.95 6.29 -5.57
C PRO A 122 13.93 5.10 -5.47
N GLU A 123 15.20 5.33 -5.09
CA GLU A 123 16.15 4.23 -4.86
C GLU A 123 15.72 3.31 -3.70
N ILE A 124 15.19 3.88 -2.62
CA ILE A 124 14.63 3.12 -1.50
C ILE A 124 13.40 2.33 -1.95
N LEU A 125 12.52 2.93 -2.77
CA LEU A 125 11.34 2.24 -3.30
C LEU A 125 11.74 1.09 -4.23
N ASP A 126 12.71 1.30 -5.10
CA ASP A 126 13.28 0.26 -5.95
C ASP A 126 13.93 -0.86 -5.13
N ALA A 127 14.63 -0.53 -4.04
CA ALA A 127 15.19 -1.52 -3.14
C ALA A 127 14.12 -2.42 -2.50
N VAL A 128 12.92 -1.89 -2.25
CA VAL A 128 11.78 -2.64 -1.73
C VAL A 128 11.15 -3.55 -2.79
N THR A 129 11.05 -3.10 -4.04
CA THR A 129 10.39 -3.84 -5.14
C THR A 129 11.30 -4.88 -5.80
N ARG A 130 12.60 -4.61 -5.92
CA ARG A 130 13.63 -5.53 -6.49
C ARG A 130 13.51 -6.98 -6.01
N PRO A 131 13.42 -7.30 -4.70
CA PRO A 131 13.32 -8.69 -4.26
C PRO A 131 11.99 -9.34 -4.65
N ALA A 132 10.89 -8.59 -4.72
CA ALA A 132 9.61 -9.10 -5.18
C ALA A 132 9.68 -9.46 -6.67
N PHE A 133 10.25 -8.57 -7.49
CA PHE A 133 10.43 -8.83 -8.92
C PHE A 133 11.31 -10.04 -9.21
N LYS A 134 12.44 -10.18 -8.50
CA LYS A 134 13.30 -11.36 -8.62
C LYS A 134 12.53 -12.65 -8.36
N LYS A 135 11.71 -12.68 -7.31
CA LYS A 135 10.86 -13.85 -7.02
C LYS A 135 9.81 -14.09 -8.11
N CYS A 136 9.18 -13.04 -8.64
CA CYS A 136 8.24 -13.19 -9.76
C CYS A 136 8.92 -13.74 -11.02
N ASP A 137 10.15 -13.29 -11.31
CA ASP A 137 10.94 -13.79 -12.44
C ASP A 137 11.32 -15.26 -12.24
N ASP A 138 11.72 -15.63 -11.03
CA ASP A 138 12.03 -17.02 -10.68
C ASP A 138 10.80 -17.92 -10.80
N LEU A 139 9.62 -17.44 -10.39
CA LEU A 139 8.34 -18.15 -10.54
C LEU A 139 7.94 -18.32 -12.01
N LEU A 140 8.08 -17.27 -12.82
CA LEU A 140 7.82 -17.32 -14.26
C LEU A 140 8.77 -18.30 -14.96
N LEU A 141 10.06 -18.28 -14.57
CA LEU A 141 11.06 -19.17 -15.12
C LEU A 141 10.84 -20.62 -14.68
N ALA A 142 10.34 -20.86 -13.46
CA ALA A 142 10.03 -22.20 -12.96
C ALA A 142 8.98 -22.89 -13.84
N LEU A 143 8.01 -22.11 -14.32
CA LEU A 143 6.94 -22.55 -15.19
C LEU A 143 7.40 -22.75 -16.64
N THR A 144 8.09 -21.76 -17.21
CA THR A 144 8.40 -21.74 -18.67
C THR A 144 9.72 -22.43 -19.01
N ASN A 145 10.73 -22.35 -18.14
CA ASN A 145 12.08 -22.84 -18.42
C ASN A 145 12.79 -23.25 -17.11
N THR A 146 12.30 -24.35 -16.52
CA THR A 146 12.86 -24.95 -15.31
C THR A 146 14.38 -25.20 -15.38
N PRO A 147 14.97 -25.66 -16.50
CA PRO A 147 16.41 -25.90 -16.57
C PRO A 147 17.25 -24.65 -16.34
N SER A 148 16.86 -23.52 -16.95
CA SER A 148 17.57 -22.24 -16.76
C SER A 148 17.45 -21.71 -15.33
N LEU A 149 16.38 -22.07 -14.62
CA LEU A 149 16.21 -21.74 -13.22
C LEU A 149 17.14 -22.56 -12.32
N LEU A 150 17.26 -23.87 -12.59
CA LEU A 150 18.12 -24.77 -11.82
C LEU A 150 19.60 -24.41 -11.96
N GLU A 151 20.01 -23.87 -13.11
CA GLU A 151 21.36 -23.35 -13.32
C GLU A 151 21.73 -22.18 -12.38
N LYS A 152 20.76 -21.28 -12.12
CA LYS A 152 20.94 -20.12 -11.23
C LYS A 152 20.89 -20.50 -9.74
N PHE A 153 20.46 -21.73 -9.45
CA PHE A 153 20.22 -22.17 -8.09
C PHE A 153 21.54 -22.37 -7.34
N LYS A 154 21.63 -21.78 -6.14
CA LYS A 154 22.80 -21.86 -5.28
C LYS A 154 22.60 -22.97 -4.26
N ILE A 155 23.65 -23.70 -3.90
CA ILE A 155 23.64 -24.75 -2.87
C ILE A 155 24.77 -24.46 -1.89
N GLU A 156 24.50 -24.67 -0.61
CA GLU A 156 25.53 -24.54 0.41
C GLU A 156 26.37 -25.82 0.43
N VAL A 157 27.67 -25.66 0.20
CA VAL A 157 28.67 -26.73 0.25
C VAL A 157 29.81 -26.22 1.14
N ASP A 158 30.09 -26.96 2.22
CA ASP A 158 31.14 -26.64 3.20
C ASP A 158 31.03 -25.20 3.75
N GLY A 159 29.81 -24.76 4.07
CA GLY A 159 29.54 -23.42 4.62
C GLY A 159 29.61 -22.27 3.61
N LYS A 160 29.73 -22.56 2.32
CA LYS A 160 29.73 -21.56 1.24
C LYS A 160 28.65 -21.85 0.21
N GLU A 161 27.89 -20.84 -0.19
CA GLU A 161 26.94 -20.95 -1.29
C GLU A 161 27.68 -20.97 -2.64
N ARG A 162 27.48 -22.05 -3.42
CA ARG A 162 27.99 -22.18 -4.78
C ARG A 162 26.84 -22.47 -5.77
N PRO A 163 26.84 -21.90 -6.98
CA PRO A 163 25.85 -22.24 -8.00
C PRO A 163 26.00 -23.69 -8.47
N LEU A 164 24.89 -24.33 -8.87
CA LEU A 164 24.86 -25.72 -9.33
C LEU A 164 25.78 -25.97 -10.54
N ILE A 165 25.90 -25.01 -11.45
CA ILE A 165 26.80 -25.10 -12.63
C ILE A 165 28.25 -25.37 -12.21
N GLN A 166 28.70 -24.89 -11.05
CA GLN A 166 30.06 -25.13 -10.55
C GLN A 166 30.23 -26.50 -9.89
N LEU A 167 29.13 -27.15 -9.50
CA LEU A 167 29.14 -28.42 -8.77
C LEU A 167 29.03 -29.63 -9.71
N GLY A 168 28.68 -29.42 -10.98
CA GLY A 168 28.47 -30.48 -11.95
C GLY A 168 27.92 -29.97 -13.28
N SER A 169 27.55 -30.90 -14.17
CA SER A 169 27.02 -30.59 -15.49
C SER A 169 25.55 -31.01 -15.62
N PHE A 170 24.75 -30.18 -16.30
CA PHE A 170 23.39 -30.55 -16.71
C PHE A 170 23.41 -31.28 -18.05
N THR A 171 22.58 -32.29 -18.19
CA THR A 171 22.35 -33.01 -19.43
C THR A 171 20.85 -33.23 -19.58
N ARG A 172 20.30 -32.95 -20.76
CA ARG A 172 18.87 -33.07 -21.02
C ARG A 172 18.61 -34.30 -21.93
N PRO A 173 18.30 -35.48 -21.35
CA PRO A 173 17.99 -36.66 -22.15
C PRO A 173 16.64 -36.55 -22.86
N SER A 174 15.65 -35.87 -22.28
CA SER A 174 14.33 -35.63 -22.89
C SER A 174 13.78 -34.27 -22.48
N THR A 175 12.70 -33.81 -23.12
CA THR A 175 12.07 -32.51 -22.78
C THR A 175 11.53 -32.49 -21.35
N THR A 176 11.07 -33.64 -20.84
CA THR A 176 10.47 -33.80 -19.51
C THR A 176 11.46 -34.26 -18.44
N GLU A 177 12.69 -34.62 -18.81
CA GLU A 177 13.68 -35.13 -17.88
C GLU A 177 14.99 -34.34 -17.96
N LEU A 178 15.46 -33.90 -16.80
CA LEU A 178 16.75 -33.25 -16.65
C LEU A 178 17.65 -34.10 -15.76
N LEU A 179 18.86 -34.38 -16.24
CA LEU A 179 19.87 -35.13 -15.51
C LEU A 179 20.97 -34.18 -15.06
N PHE A 180 21.22 -34.11 -13.76
CA PHE A 180 22.36 -33.41 -13.20
C PHE A 180 23.44 -34.42 -12.80
N LEU A 181 24.65 -34.21 -13.31
CA LEU A 181 25.82 -35.01 -13.02
C LEU A 181 26.72 -34.25 -12.04
N PRO A 182 26.60 -34.50 -10.73
CA PRO A 182 27.48 -33.87 -9.75
C PRO A 182 28.91 -34.39 -9.92
N THR A 183 29.89 -33.52 -9.66
CA THR A 183 31.31 -33.88 -9.65
C THR A 183 31.62 -34.93 -8.57
N MET A 184 30.90 -34.87 -7.44
CA MET A 184 31.03 -35.78 -6.32
C MET A 184 29.67 -36.37 -5.93
N PRO A 185 29.55 -37.69 -5.71
CA PRO A 185 28.27 -38.32 -5.39
C PRO A 185 27.72 -37.93 -4.01
N SER A 186 28.56 -37.41 -3.11
CA SER A 186 28.15 -36.89 -1.79
C SER A 186 27.22 -35.67 -1.90
N LEU A 187 27.30 -34.91 -3.00
CA LEU A 187 26.50 -33.72 -3.23
C LEU A 187 25.07 -34.03 -3.71
N ALA A 188 24.80 -35.27 -4.14
CA ALA A 188 23.49 -35.64 -4.69
C ALA A 188 22.35 -35.43 -3.67
N ASN A 189 22.57 -35.83 -2.41
CA ASN A 189 21.57 -35.69 -1.35
C ASN A 189 21.20 -34.23 -1.02
N PRO A 190 22.15 -33.32 -0.74
CA PRO A 190 21.81 -31.92 -0.48
C PRO A 190 21.17 -31.23 -1.71
N ILE A 191 21.55 -31.61 -2.94
CA ILE A 191 20.91 -31.13 -4.16
C ILE A 191 19.42 -31.53 -4.20
N VAL A 192 19.13 -32.83 -4.04
CA VAL A 192 17.76 -33.36 -4.05
C VAL A 192 16.89 -32.67 -3.01
N GLN A 193 17.39 -32.54 -1.78
CA GLN A 193 16.66 -31.87 -0.70
C GLN A 193 16.40 -30.40 -1.00
N LYS A 194 17.37 -29.69 -1.58
CA LYS A 194 17.21 -28.26 -1.86
C LYS A 194 16.23 -28.01 -3.01
N ILE A 195 16.26 -28.84 -4.06
CA ILE A 195 15.32 -28.73 -5.20
C ILE A 195 13.89 -29.05 -4.75
N SER A 196 13.70 -30.12 -3.97
CA SER A 196 12.36 -30.51 -3.47
C SER A 196 11.72 -29.42 -2.58
N ARG A 197 12.53 -28.66 -1.82
CA ARG A 197 12.04 -27.51 -1.04
C ARG A 197 11.74 -26.28 -1.87
N PHE A 198 12.36 -26.16 -3.04
CA PHE A 198 12.22 -24.97 -3.88
C PHE A 198 10.94 -24.99 -4.69
N ASP A 199 10.68 -26.10 -5.40
CA ASP A 199 9.47 -26.27 -6.18
C ASP A 199 8.84 -27.63 -5.88
N ARG A 200 7.55 -27.60 -5.49
CA ARG A 200 6.75 -28.79 -5.17
C ARG A 200 6.42 -29.64 -6.40
N TYR A 201 6.51 -29.07 -7.60
CA TYR A 201 6.20 -29.77 -8.84
C TYR A 201 7.38 -30.57 -9.37
N LEU A 202 8.60 -30.30 -8.89
CA LEU A 202 9.78 -31.05 -9.31
C LEU A 202 9.91 -32.31 -8.46
N ASP A 203 10.13 -33.43 -9.13
CA ASP A 203 10.42 -34.71 -8.47
C ASP A 203 11.90 -35.08 -8.70
N PRO A 204 12.82 -34.63 -7.81
CA PRO A 204 14.21 -34.99 -7.86
C PRO A 204 14.43 -36.39 -7.26
N SER A 205 14.92 -37.31 -8.09
CA SER A 205 15.26 -38.68 -7.72
C SER A 205 16.77 -38.92 -7.85
N ARG A 206 17.33 -39.73 -6.94
CA ARG A 206 18.74 -40.12 -6.98
C ARG A 206 18.88 -41.47 -7.67
N THR A 207 19.75 -41.54 -8.67
CA THR A 207 20.17 -42.80 -9.30
C THR A 207 21.29 -43.45 -8.46
N PRO A 208 21.39 -44.79 -8.40
CA PRO A 208 22.49 -45.49 -7.73
C PRO A 208 23.89 -45.01 -8.17
N ASP A 209 24.03 -44.59 -9.43
CA ASP A 209 25.27 -44.04 -10.00
C ASP A 209 25.69 -42.65 -9.43
N GLY A 210 24.92 -42.08 -8.50
CA GLY A 210 25.19 -40.76 -7.91
C GLY A 210 24.68 -39.58 -8.74
N LYS A 211 23.99 -39.85 -9.85
CA LYS A 211 23.33 -38.83 -10.69
C LYS A 211 21.99 -38.40 -10.09
N VAL A 212 21.58 -37.16 -10.34
CA VAL A 212 20.29 -36.62 -9.88
C VAL A 212 19.38 -36.45 -11.09
N ARG A 213 18.29 -37.22 -11.17
CA ARG A 213 17.27 -37.14 -12.22
C ARG A 213 16.12 -36.29 -11.71
N ILE A 214 15.77 -35.25 -12.46
CA ILE A 214 14.69 -34.31 -12.14
C ILE A 214 13.62 -34.48 -13.21
N VAL A 215 12.43 -34.86 -12.79
CA VAL A 215 11.26 -34.91 -13.69
C VAL A 215 10.60 -33.54 -13.70
N ILE A 216 10.49 -32.96 -14.90
CA ILE A 216 9.81 -31.70 -15.15
C ILE A 216 8.39 -32.04 -15.62
N PRO A 217 7.36 -31.72 -14.82
CA PRO A 217 5.99 -31.97 -15.24
C PRO A 217 5.55 -30.96 -16.30
N ARG A 218 4.61 -31.38 -17.13
CA ARG A 218 3.96 -30.53 -18.15
C ARG A 218 3.26 -29.32 -17.50
N ILE A 219 3.13 -28.24 -18.27
CA ILE A 219 2.42 -27.04 -17.83
C ILE A 219 0.91 -27.33 -17.81
N THR A 220 0.33 -27.44 -16.62
CA THR A 220 -1.12 -27.64 -16.42
C THR A 220 -1.81 -26.32 -16.05
N THR A 221 -3.13 -26.25 -16.25
CA THR A 221 -3.96 -25.12 -15.78
C THR A 221 -3.78 -24.86 -14.29
N LYS A 222 -3.80 -25.92 -13.48
CA LYS A 222 -3.59 -25.83 -12.03
C LYS A 222 -2.24 -25.20 -11.67
N ARG A 223 -1.15 -25.56 -12.36
CA ARG A 223 0.18 -25.00 -12.10
C ARG A 223 0.25 -23.50 -12.43
N ARG A 224 -0.43 -23.06 -13.49
CA ARG A 224 -0.54 -21.62 -13.83
C ARG A 224 -1.31 -20.85 -12.76
N GLU A 225 -2.48 -21.35 -12.35
CA GLU A 225 -3.29 -20.74 -11.30
C GLU A 225 -2.53 -20.64 -9.98
N ASP A 226 -1.84 -21.71 -9.60
CA ASP A 226 -1.01 -21.75 -8.40
C ASP A 226 0.15 -20.72 -8.47
N THR A 227 0.77 -20.55 -9.64
CA THR A 227 1.84 -19.54 -9.85
C THR A 227 1.28 -18.11 -9.76
N ILE A 228 0.10 -17.86 -10.34
CA ILE A 228 -0.58 -16.56 -10.26
C ILE A 228 -0.97 -16.24 -8.82
N TYR A 229 -1.43 -17.25 -8.06
CA TYR A 229 -1.75 -17.09 -6.64
C TYR A 229 -0.52 -16.69 -5.83
N GLU A 230 0.63 -17.34 -6.07
CA GLU A 230 1.90 -16.97 -5.44
C GLU A 230 2.35 -15.56 -5.82
N MET A 231 2.19 -15.14 -7.08
CA MET A 231 2.48 -13.76 -7.51
C MET A 231 1.55 -12.74 -6.82
N SER A 232 0.26 -13.05 -6.66
CA SER A 232 -0.69 -12.20 -5.93
C SER A 232 -0.36 -12.12 -4.43
N ARG A 233 0.13 -13.22 -3.83
CA ARG A 233 0.65 -13.20 -2.46
C ARG A 233 1.84 -12.25 -2.33
N LEU A 234 2.78 -12.28 -3.28
CA LEU A 234 3.92 -11.36 -3.31
C LEU A 234 3.49 -9.90 -3.46
N GLU A 235 2.43 -9.63 -4.24
CA GLU A 235 1.82 -8.30 -4.33
C GLU A 235 1.31 -7.82 -2.95
N GLY A 236 0.54 -8.67 -2.28
CA GLY A 236 -0.01 -8.41 -0.95
C GLY A 236 1.05 -8.20 0.13
N GLU A 237 2.23 -8.81 -0.01
CA GLU A 237 3.37 -8.56 0.90
C GLU A 237 4.14 -7.27 0.56
N THR A 238 4.13 -6.83 -0.69
CA THR A 238 5.01 -5.75 -1.18
C THR A 238 4.32 -4.39 -1.13
N LEU A 239 3.03 -4.31 -1.47
CA LEU A 239 2.28 -3.06 -1.44
C LEU A 239 2.26 -2.40 -0.04
N PRO A 240 1.99 -3.13 1.07
CA PRO A 240 2.07 -2.54 2.40
C PRO A 240 3.47 -2.00 2.73
N LYS A 241 4.53 -2.66 2.24
CA LYS A 241 5.91 -2.19 2.43
C LYS A 241 6.14 -0.86 1.72
N ILE A 242 5.62 -0.68 0.50
CA ILE A 242 5.66 0.61 -0.21
C ILE A 242 4.92 1.69 0.60
N HIS A 243 3.72 1.38 1.11
CA HIS A 243 2.94 2.33 1.91
C HIS A 243 3.61 2.70 3.23
N ASP A 244 4.25 1.75 3.90
CA ASP A 244 5.01 2.04 5.13
C ASP A 244 6.22 2.94 4.87
N ARG A 245 6.81 2.91 3.66
CA ARG A 245 7.87 3.86 3.28
C ARG A 245 7.42 5.31 3.32
N ARG A 246 6.13 5.60 3.15
CA ARG A 246 5.59 6.95 3.37
C ARG A 246 5.90 7.48 4.75
N LYS A 247 5.62 6.68 5.79
CA LYS A 247 5.84 7.07 7.19
C LYS A 247 7.33 7.28 7.47
N HIS A 248 8.18 6.43 6.88
CA HIS A 248 9.64 6.56 7.00
C HIS A 248 10.16 7.80 6.29
N ALA A 249 9.72 8.07 5.07
CA ALA A 249 10.12 9.24 4.29
C ALA A 249 9.71 10.56 4.98
N LEU A 250 8.51 10.62 5.57
CA LEU A 250 8.07 11.79 6.33
C LEU A 250 8.90 12.02 7.59
N LYS A 251 9.29 10.95 8.29
CA LYS A 251 10.19 11.05 9.45
C LYS A 251 11.59 11.52 9.04
N GLN A 252 12.14 10.99 7.95
CA GLN A 252 13.44 11.41 7.43
C GLN A 252 13.42 12.87 6.97
N LEU A 253 12.33 13.32 6.34
CA LEU A 253 12.16 14.73 5.98
C LEU A 253 12.16 15.64 7.21
N ASP A 254 11.50 15.22 8.30
CA ASP A 254 11.48 15.96 9.56
C ASP A 254 12.85 15.99 10.25
N GLU A 255 13.67 14.96 10.07
CA GLU A 255 15.04 14.87 10.59
C GLU A 255 16.03 15.75 9.80
N ILE A 256 15.94 15.75 8.46
CA ILE A 256 16.81 16.54 7.57
C ILE A 256 16.51 18.04 7.69
N ALA A 257 15.22 18.41 7.68
CA ALA A 257 14.81 19.81 7.60
C ALA A 257 13.79 20.18 8.72
N PRO A 258 14.21 20.21 10.00
CA PRO A 258 13.31 20.48 11.12
C PRO A 258 12.76 21.90 11.15
N HIS A 259 13.46 22.85 10.51
CA HIS A 259 13.09 24.27 10.49
C HIS A 259 12.62 24.75 9.11
N LEU A 260 12.15 23.82 8.28
CA LEU A 260 11.64 24.14 6.95
C LEU A 260 10.39 25.02 7.01
N GLU A 261 10.28 25.93 6.04
CA GLU A 261 9.08 26.73 5.88
C GLU A 261 7.87 25.85 5.57
N TYR A 262 6.71 26.20 6.13
CA TYR A 262 5.48 25.41 6.01
C TYR A 262 5.11 25.12 4.55
N HIS A 263 5.25 26.12 3.67
CA HIS A 263 4.94 25.97 2.24
C HIS A 263 5.81 24.89 1.59
N ASN A 264 7.13 24.96 1.80
CA ASN A 264 8.08 23.99 1.24
C ASN A 264 7.86 22.59 1.80
N LYS A 265 7.49 22.48 3.09
CA LYS A 265 7.15 21.18 3.69
C LYS A 265 5.92 20.57 3.01
N MET A 266 4.89 21.37 2.75
CA MET A 266 3.68 20.91 2.06
C MET A 266 3.99 20.43 0.64
N THR A 267 4.81 21.17 -0.13
CA THR A 267 5.18 20.77 -1.50
C THR A 267 5.97 19.46 -1.50
N LEU A 268 6.97 19.31 -0.63
CA LEU A 268 7.75 18.08 -0.52
C LEU A 268 6.87 16.90 -0.08
N THR A 269 5.90 17.11 0.81
CA THR A 269 4.97 16.03 1.21
C THR A 269 4.07 15.58 0.06
N SER A 270 3.60 16.50 -0.80
CA SER A 270 2.86 16.12 -2.00
C SER A 270 3.73 15.39 -3.02
N GLU A 271 4.99 15.81 -3.19
CA GLU A 271 5.93 15.15 -4.09
C GLU A 271 6.25 13.70 -3.63
N ILE A 272 6.42 13.49 -2.32
CA ILE A 272 6.57 12.14 -1.74
C ILE A 272 5.35 11.28 -2.08
N ASP A 273 4.14 11.82 -1.91
CA ASP A 273 2.91 11.10 -2.19
C ASP A 273 2.75 10.76 -3.67
N GLU A 274 3.13 11.66 -4.57
CA GLU A 274 3.13 11.43 -6.02
C GLU A 274 4.12 10.32 -6.40
N LYS A 275 5.33 10.33 -5.85
CA LYS A 275 6.34 9.30 -6.12
C LYS A 275 5.95 7.93 -5.60
N LEU A 276 5.33 7.87 -4.41
CA LEU A 276 4.80 6.63 -3.87
C LEU A 276 3.68 6.05 -4.73
N LYS A 277 2.75 6.89 -5.18
CA LYS A 277 1.68 6.48 -6.10
C LYS A 277 2.26 5.99 -7.44
N ALA A 278 3.24 6.70 -7.98
CA ALA A 278 3.91 6.30 -9.22
C ALA A 278 4.66 4.97 -9.06
N ALA A 279 5.28 4.72 -7.91
CA ALA A 279 5.93 3.44 -7.64
C ALA A 279 4.91 2.29 -7.47
N GLU A 280 3.78 2.55 -6.81
CA GLU A 280 2.68 1.58 -6.69
C GLU A 280 2.09 1.21 -8.07
N THR A 281 1.84 2.21 -8.92
CA THR A 281 1.29 1.95 -10.26
C THR A 281 2.28 1.17 -11.13
N ARG A 282 3.56 1.56 -11.15
CA ARG A 282 4.63 0.81 -11.84
C ARG A 282 4.70 -0.64 -11.38
N PHE A 283 4.70 -0.86 -10.07
CA PHE A 283 4.74 -2.20 -9.52
C PHE A 283 3.55 -3.05 -9.97
N LYS A 284 2.33 -2.49 -9.97
CA LYS A 284 1.13 -3.19 -10.43
C LYS A 284 1.15 -3.47 -11.94
N THR A 285 1.62 -2.53 -12.76
CA THR A 285 1.70 -2.72 -14.21
C THR A 285 2.69 -3.83 -14.56
N ASP A 286 3.87 -3.80 -13.95
CA ASP A 286 4.93 -4.79 -14.20
C ASP A 286 4.51 -6.19 -13.72
N LEU A 287 3.79 -6.26 -12.60
CA LEU A 287 3.23 -7.52 -12.12
C LEU A 287 2.14 -8.04 -13.06
N ALA A 288 1.27 -7.16 -13.57
CA ALA A 288 0.22 -7.54 -14.51
C ALA A 288 0.77 -8.09 -15.83
N GLU A 289 1.88 -7.53 -16.32
CA GLU A 289 2.62 -8.06 -17.48
C GLU A 289 3.13 -9.49 -17.21
N LYS A 290 3.81 -9.72 -16.08
CA LYS A 290 4.29 -11.07 -15.73
C LYS A 290 3.16 -12.08 -15.53
N VAL A 291 2.03 -11.65 -14.98
CA VAL A 291 0.83 -12.49 -14.85
C VAL A 291 0.23 -12.81 -16.22
N TYR A 292 0.26 -11.86 -17.15
CA TYR A 292 -0.13 -12.09 -18.54
C TYR A 292 0.74 -13.17 -19.19
N ASP A 293 2.06 -13.11 -19.00
CA ASP A 293 3.00 -14.12 -19.50
C ASP A 293 2.72 -15.51 -18.94
N VAL A 294 2.47 -15.62 -17.63
CA VAL A 294 2.09 -16.90 -16.99
C VAL A 294 0.80 -17.47 -17.58
N ARG A 295 -0.19 -16.61 -17.89
CA ARG A 295 -1.46 -17.05 -18.49
C ARG A 295 -1.27 -17.57 -19.91
N HIS A 296 -0.41 -16.92 -20.70
CA HIS A 296 -0.19 -17.25 -22.11
C HIS A 296 0.99 -18.18 -22.37
N ALA A 297 1.68 -18.64 -21.31
CA ALA A 297 2.65 -19.71 -21.42
C ALA A 297 1.96 -20.92 -22.08
N THR A 298 2.48 -21.30 -23.26
CA THR A 298 1.90 -22.30 -24.17
C THR A 298 1.62 -23.61 -23.44
N LEU A 299 0.44 -24.17 -23.69
CA LEU A 299 0.15 -25.54 -23.31
C LEU A 299 0.87 -26.45 -24.31
N ASP A 300 1.61 -27.45 -23.82
CA ASP A 300 2.21 -28.48 -24.68
C ASP A 300 1.15 -29.29 -25.47
N THR A 301 -0.15 -29.12 -25.17
CA THR A 301 -1.24 -29.70 -25.97
C THR A 301 -1.26 -29.20 -27.41
N ASP A 302 -0.80 -27.96 -27.64
CA ASP A 302 -0.85 -27.33 -28.97
C ASP A 302 0.36 -27.77 -29.83
N VAL A 303 1.41 -28.29 -29.19
CA VAL A 303 2.60 -28.83 -29.86
C VAL A 303 2.39 -30.27 -30.32
N GLU A 304 1.61 -31.07 -29.58
CA GLU A 304 1.27 -32.44 -30.02
C GLU A 304 0.30 -32.43 -31.22
N GLU A 305 -0.60 -31.43 -31.34
CA GLU A 305 -1.49 -31.28 -32.51
C GLU A 305 -0.72 -30.87 -33.78
N THR A 306 0.23 -29.93 -33.66
CA THR A 306 1.04 -29.46 -34.80
C THR A 306 2.04 -30.52 -35.31
N LEU A 307 2.63 -31.32 -34.41
CA LEU A 307 3.50 -32.44 -34.81
C LEU A 307 2.71 -33.62 -35.39
N ALA A 308 1.46 -33.82 -34.97
CA ALA A 308 0.59 -34.83 -35.56
C ALA A 308 0.21 -34.47 -37.01
N GLU A 309 -0.10 -33.21 -37.29
CA GLU A 309 -0.42 -32.73 -38.64
C GLU A 309 0.77 -32.85 -39.61
N GLU A 310 1.98 -32.47 -39.19
CA GLU A 310 3.20 -32.59 -40.03
C GLU A 310 3.65 -34.03 -40.28
N SER A 311 3.30 -34.99 -39.41
CA SER A 311 3.58 -36.41 -39.63
C SER A 311 2.57 -37.12 -40.54
N SER A 312 1.44 -36.46 -40.82
CA SER A 312 0.33 -36.99 -41.62
C SER A 312 0.23 -36.39 -43.03
N ALA A 313 1.10 -35.41 -43.34
CA ALA A 313 1.24 -34.77 -44.65
C ALA A 313 2.51 -35.28 -45.39
#